data_AF-A0A359E3F1-F1
#
_entry.id   AF-A0A359E3F1-F1
#
_cell.length_a   1.000
_cell.length_b   1.000
_cell.length_c   1.000
_cell.angle_alpha   90.00
_cell.angle_beta   90.00
_cell.angle_gamma   90.00
#
_symmetry.space_group_name_H-M   'P 1'
#
loop_
_entity.id
_entity.type
_entity.pdbx_description
1 polymer ?
#
loop_
_entity_poly.entity_id
_entity_poly.type
_entity_poly.pdbx_seq_one_letter_code
_entity_poly.pdbx_strand_id
1 'polypeptide(L)'
;MMTKLVNQLYNVFRQNQLFSLILSITLLFFVYKGVHYALIGSYVPLLFIIIILCLLMVGLNKSPNVFKWSVGSWSVLIILWATVRLLLSMANLFVKPVPEGHVDGQLGLASILLSVAFLIAGIYLWQKRKKVLSV
;
A
#
# COMPACT_ATOMS: atom_id res chain seq x y z
N MET A 1 -5.08 -17.66 -22.22
CA MET A 1 -5.75 -16.62 -23.02
C MET A 1 -6.00 -15.42 -22.12
N MET A 2 -5.25 -14.31 -22.25
CA MET A 2 -5.56 -13.10 -21.48
C MET A 2 -6.91 -12.54 -21.94
N THR A 3 -7.78 -12.20 -20.99
CA THR A 3 -9.07 -11.59 -21.31
C THR A 3 -8.84 -10.21 -21.92
N LYS A 4 -9.79 -9.75 -22.76
CA LYS A 4 -9.76 -8.41 -23.36
C LYS A 4 -9.52 -7.31 -22.31
N LEU A 5 -10.06 -7.49 -21.09
CA LEU A 5 -9.88 -6.61 -19.94
C LEU A 5 -8.42 -6.54 -19.46
N VAL A 6 -7.74 -7.68 -19.31
CA VAL A 6 -6.34 -7.72 -18.84
C VAL A 6 -5.43 -6.97 -19.83
N ASN A 7 -5.66 -7.16 -21.13
CA ASN A 7 -4.89 -6.43 -22.16
C ASN A 7 -5.15 -4.92 -22.11
N GLN A 8 -6.39 -4.49 -21.87
CA GLN A 8 -6.71 -3.07 -21.71
C GLN A 8 -6.04 -2.46 -20.47
N LEU A 9 -6.11 -3.14 -19.32
CA LEU A 9 -5.45 -2.68 -18.10
C LEU A 9 -3.93 -2.66 -18.24
N TYR A 10 -3.36 -3.65 -18.93
CA TYR A 10 -1.92 -3.65 -19.25
C TYR A 10 -1.52 -2.41 -20.06
N ASN A 11 -2.28 -2.06 -21.09
CA ASN A 11 -2.02 -0.86 -21.89
C ASN A 11 -2.14 0.42 -21.05
N VAL A 12 -3.13 0.48 -20.15
CA VAL A 12 -3.27 1.62 -19.22
C VAL A 12 -2.08 1.73 -18.27
N PHE A 13 -1.62 0.61 -17.70
CA PHE A 13 -0.43 0.61 -16.83
C PHE A 13 0.83 1.00 -17.58
N ARG A 14 0.97 0.54 -18.83
CA ARG A 14 2.09 0.92 -19.71
C ARG A 14 2.08 2.42 -20.04
N GLN A 15 0.91 3.01 -20.24
CA GLN A 15 0.76 4.47 -20.47
C GLN A 15 0.96 5.29 -19.18
N ASN A 16 0.67 4.71 -18.01
CA ASN A 16 0.74 5.38 -16.72
C ASN A 16 1.82 4.72 -15.83
N GLN A 17 3.06 4.70 -16.31
CA GLN A 17 4.18 3.99 -15.67
C GLN A 17 4.38 4.37 -14.21
N LEU A 18 4.31 5.68 -13.87
CA LEU A 18 4.46 6.15 -12.50
C LEU A 18 3.37 5.58 -11.57
N PHE A 19 2.12 5.50 -12.04
CA PHE A 19 1.02 4.90 -11.28
C PHE A 19 1.24 3.41 -11.06
N SER A 20 1.64 2.69 -12.11
CA SER A 20 1.98 1.26 -12.01
C SER A 20 3.13 1.03 -11.04
N LEU A 21 4.19 1.83 -11.14
CA LEU A 21 5.38 1.72 -10.31
C LEU A 21 5.07 1.94 -8.83
N ILE A 22 4.34 3.01 -8.50
CA ILE A 22 3.93 3.31 -7.11
C ILE A 22 3.03 2.19 -6.55
N LEU A 23 2.07 1.70 -7.35
CA LEU A 23 1.22 0.58 -6.94
C LEU A 23 2.04 -0.69 -6.67
N SER A 24 2.96 -1.04 -7.57
CA SER A 24 3.84 -2.21 -7.41
C SER A 24 4.77 -2.09 -6.22
N ILE A 25 5.45 -0.95 -6.02
CA ILE A 25 6.37 -0.73 -4.90
C ILE A 25 5.62 -0.82 -3.57
N THR A 26 4.45 -0.19 -3.47
CA THR A 26 3.67 -0.23 -2.22
C THR A 26 3.19 -1.66 -1.92
N LEU A 27 2.68 -2.40 -2.90
CA LEU A 27 2.28 -3.80 -2.72
C LEU A 27 3.47 -4.68 -2.29
N LEU A 28 4.60 -4.59 -3.01
CA LEU A 28 5.81 -5.36 -2.69
C LEU A 28 6.31 -5.08 -1.28
N PHE A 29 6.32 -3.81 -0.86
CA PHE A 29 6.71 -3.43 0.49
C PHE A 29 5.83 -4.11 1.55
N PHE A 30 4.50 -4.09 1.39
CA PHE A 30 3.61 -4.71 2.35
C PHE A 30 3.64 -6.25 2.31
N VAL A 31 3.95 -6.86 1.16
CA VAL A 31 4.23 -8.30 1.09
C VAL A 31 5.49 -8.63 1.88
N TYR A 32 6.58 -7.89 1.65
CA TYR A 32 7.82 -8.04 2.40
C TYR A 32 7.60 -7.88 3.92
N LYS A 33 6.88 -6.83 4.34
CA LYS A 33 6.54 -6.63 5.75
C LYS A 33 5.63 -7.74 6.27
N GLY A 34 4.65 -8.19 5.49
CA GLY A 34 3.79 -9.32 5.83
C GLY A 34 4.59 -10.57 6.14
N VAL A 35 5.50 -10.96 5.25
CA VAL A 35 6.39 -12.11 5.44
C VAL A 35 7.30 -11.90 6.66
N HIS A 36 7.94 -10.73 6.79
CA HIS A 36 8.80 -10.43 7.93
C HIS A 36 8.05 -10.51 9.28
N TYR A 37 6.81 -10.03 9.34
CA TYR A 37 5.98 -10.14 10.55
C TYR A 37 5.54 -11.58 10.83
N ALA A 38 5.25 -12.36 9.79
CA ALA A 38 4.93 -13.78 9.95
C ALA A 38 6.13 -14.56 10.52
N LEU A 39 7.36 -14.23 10.10
CA LEU A 39 8.59 -14.86 10.63
C LEU A 39 8.80 -14.60 12.13
N ILE A 40 8.29 -13.49 12.67
CA ILE A 40 8.31 -13.18 14.12
C ILE A 40 7.03 -13.65 14.85
N GLY A 41 6.19 -14.46 14.20
CA GLY A 41 4.97 -15.04 14.79
C GLY A 41 3.70 -14.19 14.66
N SER A 42 3.75 -13.06 13.94
CA SER A 42 2.59 -12.18 13.73
C SER A 42 2.04 -12.31 12.31
N TYR A 43 0.96 -13.07 12.15
CA TYR A 43 0.37 -13.37 10.83
C TYR A 43 -0.61 -12.30 10.31
N VAL A 44 -1.00 -11.34 11.16
CA VAL A 44 -2.04 -10.34 10.83
C VAL A 44 -1.68 -9.53 9.57
N PRO A 45 -0.47 -8.93 9.44
CA PRO A 45 -0.15 -8.13 8.26
C PRO A 45 -0.12 -8.95 6.97
N LEU A 46 0.32 -10.21 7.05
CA LEU A 46 0.36 -11.13 5.91
C LEU A 46 -1.07 -11.46 5.42
N LEU A 47 -1.99 -11.74 6.33
CA LEU A 47 -3.38 -12.02 5.99
C LEU A 47 -4.04 -10.82 5.31
N PHE A 48 -3.81 -9.60 5.80
CA PHE A 48 -4.31 -8.37 5.18
C PHE A 48 -3.80 -8.17 3.75
N ILE A 49 -2.48 -8.33 3.51
CA ILE A 49 -1.94 -8.13 2.16
C ILE A 49 -2.41 -9.23 1.20
N ILE A 50 -2.57 -10.47 1.65
CA ILE A 50 -3.15 -11.56 0.83
C ILE A 50 -4.58 -11.23 0.41
N ILE A 51 -5.43 -10.74 1.32
CA ILE A 51 -6.80 -10.33 0.99
C ILE A 51 -6.80 -9.24 -0.09
N ILE A 52 -5.91 -8.25 0.02
CA ILE A 52 -5.80 -7.18 -0.99
C ILE A 52 -5.34 -7.74 -2.34
N LEU A 53 -4.34 -8.62 -2.36
CA LEU A 53 -3.90 -9.26 -3.59
C LEU A 53 -5.03 -10.08 -4.23
N CYS A 54 -5.80 -10.82 -3.44
CA CYS A 54 -7.00 -11.52 -3.91
C CYS A 54 -8.03 -10.55 -4.50
N LEU A 55 -8.32 -9.42 -3.83
CA LEU A 55 -9.24 -8.39 -4.34
C LEU A 55 -8.75 -7.75 -5.65
N LEU A 56 -7.44 -7.55 -5.81
CA LEU A 56 -6.85 -7.06 -7.05
C LEU A 56 -6.98 -8.10 -8.16
N MET A 57 -6.63 -9.36 -7.90
CA MET A 57 -6.74 -10.46 -8.88
C MET A 57 -8.17 -10.72 -9.32
N VAL A 58 -9.13 -10.71 -8.38
CA VAL A 58 -10.56 -10.80 -8.69
C VAL A 58 -11.01 -9.58 -9.50
N GLY A 59 -10.54 -8.38 -9.13
CA GLY A 59 -10.82 -7.16 -9.88
C GLY A 59 -10.36 -7.22 -11.33
N LEU A 60 -9.14 -7.72 -11.58
CA LEU A 60 -8.57 -7.89 -12.92
C LEU A 60 -9.42 -8.80 -13.82
N ASN A 61 -10.08 -9.79 -13.24
CA ASN A 61 -10.87 -10.77 -13.99
C ASN A 61 -12.35 -10.40 -14.12
N LYS A 62 -12.89 -9.60 -13.19
CA LYS A 62 -14.34 -9.33 -13.12
C LYS A 62 -14.76 -8.07 -13.88
N SER A 63 -14.18 -6.92 -13.58
CA SER A 63 -14.50 -5.65 -14.28
C SER A 63 -13.52 -4.53 -13.93
N PRO A 64 -13.34 -3.53 -14.82
CA PRO A 64 -12.52 -2.34 -14.52
C PRO A 64 -12.95 -1.62 -13.25
N ASN A 65 -14.26 -1.57 -12.98
CA ASN A 65 -14.81 -0.90 -11.82
C ASN A 65 -14.44 -1.62 -10.52
N VAL A 66 -14.53 -2.95 -10.47
CA VAL A 66 -14.12 -3.71 -9.27
C VAL A 66 -12.62 -3.55 -9.04
N PHE A 67 -11.79 -3.59 -10.09
CA PHE A 67 -10.35 -3.34 -9.96
C PHE A 67 -10.04 -1.92 -9.43
N LYS A 68 -10.74 -0.91 -9.92
CA LYS A 68 -10.64 0.49 -9.46
C LYS A 68 -11.04 0.63 -7.99
N TRP A 69 -12.06 -0.10 -7.54
CA TRP A 69 -12.43 -0.17 -6.13
C TRP A 69 -11.35 -0.85 -5.29
N SER A 70 -10.79 -1.98 -5.74
CA SER A 70 -9.69 -2.66 -5.03
C SER A 70 -8.47 -1.76 -4.86
N VAL A 71 -8.07 -1.03 -5.91
CA VAL A 71 -6.99 -0.03 -5.83
C VAL A 71 -7.36 1.13 -4.90
N GLY A 72 -8.62 1.55 -4.89
CA GLY A 72 -9.14 2.55 -3.95
C GLY A 72 -9.00 2.11 -2.49
N SER A 73 -9.49 0.92 -2.16
CA SER A 73 -9.38 0.32 -0.82
C SER A 73 -7.91 0.19 -0.40
N TRP A 74 -7.04 -0.25 -1.33
CA TRP A 74 -5.61 -0.31 -1.08
C TRP A 74 -4.99 1.06 -0.75
N SER A 75 -5.37 2.09 -1.51
CA SER A 75 -4.88 3.46 -1.28
C SER A 75 -5.31 3.98 0.10
N VAL A 76 -6.55 3.71 0.53
CA VAL A 76 -7.05 4.10 1.86
C VAL A 76 -6.26 3.39 2.96
N LEU A 77 -5.98 2.10 2.81
CA LEU A 77 -5.19 1.35 3.79
C LEU A 77 -3.76 1.90 3.92
N ILE A 78 -3.12 2.26 2.81
CA ILE A 78 -1.80 2.92 2.82
C ILE A 78 -1.87 4.24 3.59
N ILE A 79 -2.87 5.09 3.28
CA ILE A 79 -3.06 6.39 3.93
C ILE A 79 -3.25 6.20 5.43
N LEU A 80 -4.13 5.29 5.84
CA LEU A 80 -4.41 5.00 7.24
C LEU A 80 -3.16 4.51 7.96
N TRP A 81 -2.44 3.54 7.37
CA TRP A 81 -1.20 3.01 7.93
C TRP A 81 -0.14 4.08 8.11
N ALA A 82 0.09 4.91 7.08
CA ALA A 82 1.08 5.98 7.12
C ALA A 82 0.71 7.04 8.15
N THR A 83 -0.56 7.42 8.22
CA THR A 83 -1.08 8.41 9.18
C THR A 83 -0.91 7.92 10.61
N VAL A 84 -1.35 6.70 10.93
CA VAL A 84 -1.21 6.11 12.27
C VAL A 84 0.26 6.05 12.67
N ARG A 85 1.14 5.65 11.74
CA ARG A 85 2.58 5.57 12.01
C ARG A 85 3.22 6.94 12.28
N LEU A 86 2.83 7.97 11.54
CA LEU A 86 3.28 9.35 11.79
C LEU A 86 2.80 9.85 13.15
N LEU A 87 1.53 9.61 13.50
CA LEU A 87 0.99 9.98 14.80
C LEU A 87 1.72 9.29 15.95
N LEU A 88 2.00 7.98 15.84
CA LEU A 88 2.78 7.25 16.83
C LEU A 88 4.22 7.76 16.94
N SER A 89 4.84 8.11 15.81
CA SER A 89 6.19 8.69 15.81
C SER A 89 6.22 10.06 16.48
N MET A 90 5.23 10.92 16.21
CA MET A 90 5.07 12.19 16.91
C MET A 90 4.84 11.98 18.41
N ALA A 91 3.95 11.08 18.81
CA ALA A 91 3.69 10.80 20.21
C ALA A 91 4.97 10.35 20.96
N ASN A 92 5.80 9.51 20.33
CA ASN A 92 7.07 9.06 20.92
C ASN A 92 8.08 10.22 21.09
N LEU A 93 8.07 11.21 20.19
CA LEU A 93 8.94 12.39 20.30
C LEU A 93 8.52 13.35 21.43
N PHE A 94 7.21 13.44 21.74
CA PHE A 94 6.70 14.46 22.66
C PHE A 94 6.31 13.95 24.06
N VAL A 95 5.88 12.69 24.21
CA VAL A 95 5.24 12.23 25.46
C VAL A 95 6.23 11.57 26.42
N LYS A 96 7.14 10.73 25.92
CA LYS A 96 8.36 10.22 26.57
C LYS A 96 8.96 9.21 25.59
N PRO A 97 10.26 9.29 25.23
CA PRO A 97 10.86 8.25 24.41
C PRO A 97 10.78 6.94 25.18
N VAL A 98 10.14 5.93 24.58
CA VAL A 98 10.16 4.57 25.15
C VAL A 98 11.58 4.06 25.02
N PRO A 99 12.31 3.78 26.13
CA PRO A 99 13.74 3.45 26.10
C PRO A 99 14.04 2.06 25.51
N GLU A 100 13.05 1.42 24.90
CA GLU A 100 13.19 0.12 24.24
C GLU A 100 13.84 0.30 22.87
N GLY A 101 15.05 -0.23 22.67
CA GLY A 101 15.79 -0.08 21.41
C GLY A 101 15.05 -0.59 20.16
N HIS A 102 14.07 -1.48 20.31
CA HIS A 102 13.21 -1.93 19.21
C HIS A 102 12.12 -0.90 18.82
N VAL A 103 11.70 -0.02 19.73
CA VAL A 103 10.79 1.09 19.45
C VAL A 103 11.52 2.22 18.73
N ASP A 104 12.74 2.52 19.14
CA ASP A 104 13.58 3.55 18.53
C ASP A 104 13.91 3.25 17.06
N GLY A 105 14.24 1.99 16.75
CA GLY A 105 14.43 1.55 15.36
C GLY A 105 13.18 1.63 14.50
N GLN A 106 11.98 1.58 15.09
CA GLN A 106 10.71 1.64 14.36
C GLN A 106 10.14 3.06 14.22
N LEU A 107 10.51 3.99 15.11
CA LEU A 107 9.98 5.36 15.17
C LEU A 107 11.04 6.43 14.87
N GLY A 108 12.26 6.02 14.50
CA GLY A 108 13.33 6.94 14.10
C GLY A 108 13.06 7.68 12.78
N LEU A 109 13.95 8.63 12.46
CA LEU A 109 13.82 9.52 11.29
C LEU A 109 13.54 8.77 9.96
N ALA A 110 14.23 7.64 9.72
CA ALA A 110 14.06 6.86 8.50
C ALA A 110 12.63 6.31 8.35
N SER A 111 11.98 5.93 9.45
CA SER A 111 10.62 5.41 9.43
C SER A 111 9.59 6.52 9.21
N ILE A 112 9.85 7.73 9.74
CA ILE A 112 9.04 8.93 9.49
C ILE A 112 9.10 9.28 8.00
N LEU A 113 10.30 9.36 7.41
CA LEU A 113 10.47 9.65 5.98
C LEU A 113 9.76 8.61 5.11
N LEU A 114 9.88 7.34 5.46
CA LEU A 114 9.17 6.26 4.79
C LEU A 114 7.65 6.44 4.89
N SER A 115 7.13 6.78 6.07
CA SER A 115 5.70 7.04 6.26
C SER A 115 5.21 8.23 5.45
N VAL A 116 5.97 9.33 5.38
CA VAL A 116 5.64 10.48 4.53
C VAL A 116 5.61 10.06 3.05
N ALA A 117 6.61 9.30 2.59
CA ALA A 117 6.63 8.81 1.21
C ALA A 117 5.42 7.92 0.89
N PHE A 118 5.05 7.01 1.80
CA PHE A 118 3.86 6.16 1.65
C PHE A 118 2.56 6.95 1.73
N LEU A 119 2.47 8.00 2.55
CA LEU A 119 1.31 8.88 2.61
C LEU A 119 1.11 9.59 1.26
N ILE A 120 2.18 10.16 0.70
CA ILE A 120 2.16 10.80 -0.62
C ILE A 120 1.76 9.79 -1.69
N ALA A 121 2.34 8.59 -1.68
CA ALA A 121 2.00 7.51 -2.61
C ALA A 121 0.51 7.11 -2.51
N GLY A 122 -0.01 6.93 -1.29
CA GLY A 122 -1.41 6.57 -1.05
C GLY A 122 -2.38 7.65 -1.54
N ILE A 123 -2.09 8.92 -1.26
CA ILE A 123 -2.87 10.06 -1.76
C ILE A 123 -2.81 10.12 -3.30
N TYR A 124 -1.64 9.94 -3.89
CA TYR A 124 -1.46 9.93 -5.34
C TYR A 124 -2.27 8.82 -6.01
N LEU A 125 -2.17 7.58 -5.51
CA LEU A 125 -2.94 6.44 -6.02
C LEU A 125 -4.44 6.70 -5.88
N TRP A 126 -4.89 7.19 -4.73
CA TRP A 126 -6.29 7.55 -4.50
C TRP A 126 -6.76 8.56 -5.55
N GLN A 127 -6.10 9.70 -5.69
CA GLN A 127 -6.55 10.76 -6.60
C GLN A 127 -6.52 10.32 -8.08
N LYS A 128 -5.48 9.60 -8.50
CA LYS A 128 -5.30 9.24 -9.92
C LYS A 128 -6.08 8.02 -10.37
N ARG A 129 -6.54 7.14 -9.46
CA ARG A 129 -7.24 5.88 -9.84
C ARG A 129 -8.43 6.09 -10.76
N LYS A 130 -9.21 7.16 -10.57
CA LYS A 130 -10.40 7.43 -11.40
C LYS A 130 -10.03 7.81 -12.83
N LYS A 131 -8.97 8.62 -12.99
CA LYS A 131 -8.48 9.09 -14.29
C LYS A 131 -7.71 8.00 -15.04
N VAL A 132 -6.86 7.25 -14.33
CA VAL A 132 -6.02 6.20 -14.93
C VAL A 132 -6.86 4.99 -15.30
N LEU A 133 -7.77 4.55 -14.42
CA LEU A 133 -8.57 3.34 -14.61
C LEU A 133 -9.96 3.64 -15.19
N SER A 134 -10.11 4.70 -16.00
CA SER A 134 -11.39 5.07 -16.63
C SER A 134 -11.78 4.20 -17.83
N VAL A 135 -11.17 3.03 -17.97
CA VAL A 135 -11.46 2.02 -19.01
C VAL A 135 -12.86 1.44 -18.83
#